data_AF-A0AAN8IN89-F1
#
_entry.id   AF-A0AAN8IN89-F1
#
_cell.length_a   1.000
_cell.length_b   1.000
_cell.length_c   1.000
_cell.angle_alpha   90.00
_cell.angle_beta   90.00
_cell.angle_gamma   90.00
#
_symmetry.space_group_name_H-M   'P 1'
#
loop_
_entity.id
_entity.type
_entity.pdbx_description
1 polymer ?
#
loop_
_entity_poly.entity_id
_entity_poly.type
_entity_poly.pdbx_seq_one_letter_code
_entity_poly.pdbx_strand_id
1 'polypeptide(L)'
;MSLSRLGDWLASTAIGTGVAGTPLAFDVDMLLRRALVLSRLFTKSWGNPETFRELLQHKKDVMAKRLGEQYVKSLKTKMIIEKEEIIHGVRKIEGRFRSPHAMLFPNQMPGCIQWAFWKAYLPAMRRKGVCIHLAGTGDHSYVRRELGFVNGLLEEGIGSILLQNPFYADRKPPSQFRSSLENVSDLFVMGAALISECDFLRSWAKSEGYGPMALS
;
A
#
# COMPACT_ATOMS: atom_id res chain seq x y z
N MET A 1 41.60 -2.29 35.68
CA MET A 1 40.54 -3.31 35.56
C MET A 1 40.15 -3.40 34.10
N SER A 2 40.46 -4.52 33.45
CA SER A 2 40.36 -4.72 32.00
C SER A 2 38.97 -5.25 31.60
N LEU A 3 38.43 -4.74 30.49
CA LEU A 3 37.11 -4.98 29.88
C LEU A 3 36.95 -6.37 29.22
N SER A 4 37.70 -7.39 29.64
CA SER A 4 37.76 -8.69 28.98
C SER A 4 36.83 -9.77 29.58
N ARG A 5 35.74 -9.40 30.28
CA ARG A 5 34.86 -10.37 30.99
C ARG A 5 33.36 -10.23 30.73
N LEU A 6 32.96 -9.53 29.67
CA LEU A 6 31.55 -9.46 29.24
C LEU A 6 31.26 -10.23 27.94
N GLY A 7 32.29 -10.73 27.24
CA GLY A 7 32.13 -11.52 26.01
C GLY A 7 31.80 -12.99 26.23
N ASP A 8 32.19 -13.56 27.38
CA ASP A 8 32.16 -15.01 27.59
C ASP A 8 30.79 -15.54 28.07
N TRP A 9 29.85 -14.65 28.41
CA TRP A 9 28.54 -15.05 28.94
C TRP A 9 27.46 -15.22 27.86
N LEU A 10 27.65 -14.66 26.65
CA LEU A 10 26.73 -14.86 25.53
C LEU A 10 27.07 -16.08 24.65
N ALA A 11 28.21 -16.73 24.89
CA ALA A 11 28.64 -17.90 24.12
C ALA A 11 28.17 -19.26 24.69
N SER A 12 27.50 -19.27 25.85
CA SER A 12 27.31 -20.51 26.63
C SER A 12 25.85 -20.99 26.74
N THR A 13 24.91 -20.44 25.98
CA THR A 13 23.50 -20.85 26.07
C THR A 13 22.89 -21.13 24.69
N ALA A 14 23.45 -22.11 23.98
CA ALA A 14 22.79 -22.76 22.86
C ALA A 14 23.36 -24.16 22.60
N ILE A 15 23.48 -24.99 23.63
CA ILE A 15 23.59 -26.45 23.43
C ILE A 15 22.25 -27.05 23.83
N GLY A 16 21.29 -26.89 22.93
CA GLY A 16 20.02 -27.61 22.94
C GLY A 16 20.04 -28.63 21.81
N THR A 17 20.15 -29.90 22.16
CA THR A 17 20.00 -31.05 21.26
C THR A 17 18.60 -31.06 20.65
N GLY A 18 18.49 -30.96 19.32
CA GLY A 18 17.20 -31.11 18.64
C GLY A 18 17.27 -30.87 17.13
N VAL A 19 17.20 -31.96 16.37
CA VAL A 19 16.81 -32.07 14.95
C VAL A 19 17.71 -31.34 13.93
N ALA A 20 18.52 -32.13 13.22
CA ALA A 20 19.16 -31.74 11.97
C ALA A 20 18.07 -31.38 10.92
N GLY A 21 17.79 -30.09 10.78
CA GLY A 21 16.77 -29.56 9.89
C GLY A 21 17.13 -28.16 9.38
N THR A 22 17.70 -28.12 8.17
CA THR A 22 17.85 -26.99 7.21
C THR A 22 18.66 -25.74 7.61
N PRO A 23 19.98 -25.74 7.32
CA PRO A 23 20.80 -24.51 7.19
C PRO A 23 20.35 -23.61 6.02
N LEU A 24 19.63 -24.20 5.06
CA LEU A 24 19.28 -23.59 3.78
C LEU A 24 18.47 -22.29 3.91
N ALA A 25 17.49 -22.21 4.81
CA ALA A 25 16.61 -21.04 4.91
C ALA A 25 17.34 -19.80 5.46
N PHE A 26 18.21 -20.00 6.46
CA PHE A 26 19.01 -18.92 7.04
C PHE A 26 20.06 -18.40 6.06
N ASP A 27 20.77 -19.30 5.39
CA ASP A 27 21.78 -18.93 4.40
C ASP A 27 21.15 -18.23 3.18
N VAL A 28 19.99 -18.71 2.73
CA VAL A 28 19.20 -18.05 1.67
C VAL A 28 18.71 -16.67 2.11
N ASP A 29 18.18 -16.52 3.33
CA ASP A 29 17.76 -15.22 3.87
C ASP A 29 18.94 -14.24 3.96
N MET A 30 20.11 -14.70 4.42
CA MET A 30 21.30 -13.86 4.49
C MET A 30 21.82 -13.44 3.11
N LEU A 31 21.85 -14.36 2.14
CA LEU A 31 22.22 -14.05 0.76
C LEU A 31 21.22 -13.08 0.11
N LEU A 32 19.92 -13.31 0.30
CA LEU A 32 18.87 -12.43 -0.19
C LEU A 32 18.99 -11.03 0.40
N ARG A 33 19.16 -10.91 1.73
CA ARG A 33 19.35 -9.62 2.40
C ARG A 33 20.59 -8.90 1.89
N ARG A 34 21.72 -9.59 1.71
CA ARG A 34 22.95 -8.99 1.14
C ARG A 34 22.75 -8.52 -0.29
N ALA A 35 22.03 -9.28 -1.12
CA ALA A 35 21.66 -8.85 -2.46
C ALA A 35 20.71 -7.64 -2.45
N LEU A 36 19.79 -7.56 -1.47
CA LEU A 36 18.86 -6.45 -1.30
C LEU A 36 19.49 -5.21 -0.65
N VAL A 37 20.58 -5.34 0.14
CA VAL A 37 21.36 -4.20 0.67
C VAL A 37 21.96 -3.37 -0.46
N LEU A 38 22.21 -3.96 -1.63
CA LEU A 38 22.62 -3.25 -2.84
C LEU A 38 21.47 -2.45 -3.48
N SER A 39 20.22 -2.70 -3.09
CA SER A 39 19.06 -1.91 -3.51
C SER A 39 18.82 -0.76 -2.53
N ARG A 40 19.09 0.48 -2.96
CA ARG A 40 18.71 1.67 -2.19
C ARG A 40 17.21 1.89 -2.31
N LEU A 41 16.49 1.87 -1.18
CA LEU A 41 15.07 2.20 -1.14
C LEU A 41 14.81 3.69 -1.45
N PHE A 42 15.71 4.58 -1.00
CA PHE A 42 15.70 6.01 -1.28
C PHE A 42 16.96 6.37 -2.06
N THR A 43 16.80 6.92 -3.26
CA THR A 43 17.91 7.03 -4.23
C THR A 43 18.52 8.42 -4.32
N LYS A 44 17.81 9.48 -3.90
CA LYS A 44 18.25 10.88 -4.03
C LYS A 44 18.44 11.59 -2.69
N SER A 45 17.37 11.78 -1.92
CA SER A 45 17.43 12.68 -0.75
C SER A 45 16.36 12.40 0.31
N TRP A 46 16.28 13.26 1.32
CA TRP A 46 15.16 13.26 2.27
C TRP A 46 13.86 13.82 1.66
N GLY A 47 13.96 14.62 0.60
CA GLY A 47 12.85 15.37 0.01
C GLY A 47 12.75 16.81 0.52
N ASN A 48 11.72 17.52 0.07
CA ASN A 48 11.52 18.92 0.44
C ASN A 48 11.05 19.02 1.91
N PRO A 49 11.72 19.81 2.78
CA PRO A 49 11.29 20.03 4.15
C PRO A 49 9.84 20.51 4.28
N GLU A 50 9.34 21.27 3.30
CA GLU A 50 7.97 21.77 3.31
C GLU A 50 6.94 20.65 3.23
N THR A 51 7.23 19.59 2.46
CA THR A 51 6.40 18.39 2.40
C THR A 51 6.19 17.80 3.79
N PHE A 52 7.24 17.72 4.62
CA PHE A 52 7.11 17.23 5.99
C PHE A 52 6.31 18.18 6.88
N ARG A 53 6.45 19.49 6.72
CA ARG A 53 5.65 20.48 7.48
C ARG A 53 4.17 20.35 7.16
N GLU A 54 3.82 20.29 5.88
CA GLU A 54 2.45 20.10 5.41
C GLU A 54 1.85 18.79 5.92
N LEU A 55 2.59 17.68 5.81
CA LEU A 55 2.14 16.37 6.30
C LEU A 55 1.94 16.35 7.83
N LEU A 56 2.85 16.97 8.59
CA LEU A 56 2.73 17.06 10.05
C LEU A 56 1.54 17.93 10.46
N GLN A 57 1.31 19.04 9.77
CA GLN A 57 0.15 19.90 10.02
C GLN A 57 -1.14 19.15 9.71
N HIS A 58 -1.23 18.50 8.56
CA HIS A 58 -2.39 17.70 8.18
C HIS A 58 -2.67 16.57 9.18
N LYS A 59 -1.62 15.88 9.65
CA LYS A 59 -1.73 14.87 10.69
C LYS A 59 -2.36 15.45 11.98
N LYS A 60 -1.91 16.63 12.42
CA LYS A 60 -2.43 17.29 13.63
C LYS A 60 -3.87 17.75 13.48
N ASP A 61 -4.20 18.36 12.34
CA ASP A 61 -5.49 19.03 12.15
C ASP A 61 -6.60 18.09 11.72
N VAL A 62 -6.27 17.03 10.96
CA VAL A 62 -7.27 16.14 10.37
C VAL A 62 -7.18 14.75 10.99
N MET A 63 -6.04 14.08 10.88
CA MET A 63 -5.92 12.66 11.26
C MET A 63 -6.07 12.45 12.77
N ALA A 64 -5.36 13.25 13.59
CA ALA A 64 -5.40 13.16 15.05
C ALA A 64 -6.80 13.46 15.61
N LYS A 65 -7.59 14.28 14.90
CA LYS A 65 -8.97 14.62 15.24
C LYS A 65 -9.99 13.64 14.64
N ARG A 66 -9.56 12.59 13.94
CA ARG A 66 -10.41 11.61 13.24
C ARG A 66 -11.36 12.23 12.21
N LEU A 67 -10.94 13.34 11.59
CA LEU A 67 -11.74 14.09 10.62
C LEU A 67 -11.55 13.62 9.17
N GLY A 68 -10.74 12.57 8.94
CA GLY A 68 -10.38 12.07 7.61
C GLY A 68 -11.57 11.81 6.68
N GLU A 69 -12.65 11.20 7.19
CA GLU A 69 -13.84 10.91 6.36
C GLU A 69 -14.59 12.18 5.94
N GLN A 70 -14.85 13.08 6.89
CA GLN A 70 -15.52 14.35 6.60
C GLN A 70 -14.67 15.18 5.61
N TYR A 71 -13.36 15.11 5.82
CA TYR A 71 -12.36 15.76 5.01
C TYR A 71 -12.40 15.28 3.54
N VAL A 72 -12.32 13.96 3.31
CA VAL A 72 -12.41 13.36 1.97
C VAL A 72 -13.75 13.68 1.30
N LYS A 73 -14.86 13.60 2.06
CA LYS A 73 -16.20 13.93 1.54
C LYS A 73 -16.31 15.39 1.07
N SER A 74 -15.66 16.33 1.77
CA SER A 74 -15.71 17.76 1.45
C SER A 74 -15.07 18.10 0.09
N LEU A 75 -14.09 17.30 -0.34
CA LEU A 75 -13.38 17.50 -1.61
C LEU A 75 -14.23 17.19 -2.84
N LYS A 76 -15.37 16.49 -2.69
CA LYS A 76 -16.26 16.10 -3.79
C LYS A 76 -15.51 15.42 -4.95
N THR A 77 -14.57 14.55 -4.61
CA THR A 77 -13.80 13.77 -5.57
C THR A 77 -14.72 12.98 -6.49
N LYS A 78 -14.47 13.03 -7.81
CA LYS A 78 -15.27 12.33 -8.82
C LYS A 78 -14.64 10.97 -9.15
N MET A 79 -15.46 9.92 -9.08
CA MET A 79 -15.10 8.59 -9.57
C MET A 79 -15.26 8.55 -11.10
N ILE A 80 -14.27 8.00 -11.81
CA ILE A 80 -14.32 7.75 -13.25
C ILE A 80 -14.27 6.24 -13.44
N ILE A 81 -15.33 5.65 -14.00
CA ILE A 81 -15.37 4.24 -14.38
C ILE A 81 -14.93 4.14 -15.84
N GLU A 82 -13.87 3.39 -16.09
CA GLU A 82 -13.29 3.22 -17.42
C GLU A 82 -13.81 1.95 -18.10
N LYS A 83 -14.03 0.90 -17.31
CA LYS A 83 -14.59 -0.36 -17.79
C LYS A 83 -15.43 -1.01 -16.71
N GLU A 84 -16.55 -1.60 -17.12
CA GLU A 84 -17.40 -2.41 -16.25
C GLU A 84 -17.95 -3.61 -17.00
N GLU A 85 -17.86 -4.80 -16.40
CA GLU A 85 -18.38 -6.05 -16.95
C GLU A 85 -18.90 -6.97 -15.84
N ILE A 86 -19.88 -7.80 -16.15
CA ILE A 86 -20.37 -8.84 -15.24
C ILE A 86 -20.04 -10.19 -15.84
N ILE A 87 -19.23 -10.98 -15.14
CA ILE A 87 -18.76 -12.29 -15.59
C ILE A 87 -19.04 -13.29 -14.47
N HIS A 88 -19.83 -14.34 -14.76
CA HIS A 88 -20.18 -15.39 -13.80
C HIS A 88 -20.70 -14.85 -12.44
N GLY A 89 -21.53 -13.80 -12.46
CA GLY A 89 -22.06 -13.19 -11.24
C GLY A 89 -21.06 -12.34 -10.45
N VAL A 90 -19.89 -12.05 -11.01
CA VAL A 90 -18.90 -11.11 -10.45
C VAL A 90 -18.88 -9.85 -11.29
N ARG A 91 -19.12 -8.71 -10.65
CA ARG A 91 -18.98 -7.37 -11.24
C ARG A 91 -17.50 -6.97 -11.20
N LYS A 92 -16.89 -6.84 -12.37
CA LYS A 92 -15.52 -6.39 -12.54
C LYS A 92 -15.52 -4.95 -13.02
N ILE A 93 -14.76 -4.11 -12.34
CA ILE A 93 -14.74 -2.66 -12.59
C ILE A 93 -13.29 -2.20 -12.67
N GLU A 94 -12.97 -1.38 -13.65
CA GLU A 94 -11.72 -0.63 -13.71
C GLU A 94 -12.07 0.85 -13.67
N GLY A 95 -11.35 1.59 -12.83
CA GLY A 95 -11.63 3.00 -12.65
C GLY A 95 -10.45 3.77 -12.12
N ARG A 96 -10.64 5.09 -12.10
CA ARG A 96 -9.69 6.01 -11.52
C ARG A 96 -10.36 7.22 -10.91
N PHE A 97 -9.64 7.90 -10.05
CA PHE A 97 -10.05 9.19 -9.51
C PHE A 97 -8.81 10.02 -9.19
N ARG A 98 -8.98 11.34 -9.11
CA ARG A 98 -7.92 12.21 -8.63
C ARG A 98 -7.78 12.01 -7.11
N SER A 99 -6.58 11.67 -6.66
CA SER A 99 -6.29 11.41 -5.25
C SER A 99 -6.75 12.59 -4.39
N PRO A 100 -7.54 12.37 -3.31
CA PRO A 100 -7.92 13.44 -2.39
C PRO A 100 -6.71 14.19 -1.83
N HIS A 101 -5.61 13.48 -1.55
CA HIS A 101 -4.35 14.09 -1.12
C HIS A 101 -3.74 15.00 -2.18
N ALA A 102 -3.79 14.62 -3.45
CA ALA A 102 -3.28 15.44 -4.55
C ALA A 102 -4.13 16.71 -4.81
N MET A 103 -5.40 16.71 -4.41
CA MET A 103 -6.25 17.91 -4.49
C MET A 103 -5.84 18.97 -3.47
N LEU A 104 -5.36 18.54 -2.30
CA LEU A 104 -4.82 19.44 -1.26
C LEU A 104 -3.39 19.88 -1.50
N PHE A 105 -2.55 18.90 -1.78
CA PHE A 105 -1.11 19.05 -1.84
C PHE A 105 -0.64 18.73 -3.25
N PRO A 106 -1.05 19.51 -4.27
CA PRO A 106 -0.75 19.21 -5.66
C PRO A 106 0.77 19.14 -5.92
N ASN A 107 1.56 19.90 -5.15
CA ASN A 107 3.03 19.89 -5.23
C ASN A 107 3.64 18.57 -4.73
N GLN A 108 2.95 17.81 -3.89
CA GLN A 108 3.43 16.52 -3.38
C GLN A 108 3.14 15.36 -4.34
N MET A 109 2.13 15.49 -5.21
CA MET A 109 1.72 14.44 -6.15
C MET A 109 1.61 14.97 -7.58
N PRO A 110 2.71 15.45 -8.20
CA PRO A 110 2.65 16.01 -9.55
C PRO A 110 2.42 14.93 -10.62
N GLY A 111 1.99 15.36 -11.80
CA GLY A 111 1.96 14.52 -13.00
C GLY A 111 1.07 13.28 -12.86
N CYS A 112 1.60 12.10 -13.20
CA CYS A 112 0.85 10.84 -13.15
C CYS A 112 0.51 10.38 -11.72
N ILE A 113 1.27 10.83 -10.71
CA ILE A 113 1.14 10.36 -9.33
C ILE A 113 -0.25 10.71 -8.75
N GLN A 114 -0.84 11.84 -9.17
CA GLN A 114 -2.14 12.31 -8.66
C GLN A 114 -3.33 11.41 -8.99
N TRP A 115 -3.21 10.51 -9.97
CA TRP A 115 -4.31 9.65 -10.41
C TRP A 115 -4.25 8.31 -9.70
N ALA A 116 -5.25 8.00 -8.88
CA ALA A 116 -5.41 6.71 -8.24
C ALA A 116 -6.16 5.77 -9.18
N PHE A 117 -5.48 4.73 -9.66
CA PHE A 117 -6.06 3.67 -10.49
C PHE A 117 -6.42 2.47 -9.63
N TRP A 118 -7.56 1.84 -9.93
CA TRP A 118 -8.04 0.70 -9.16
C TRP A 118 -8.83 -0.28 -10.02
N LYS A 119 -8.88 -1.53 -9.56
CA LYS A 119 -9.77 -2.58 -10.09
C LYS A 119 -10.63 -3.12 -8.97
N ALA A 120 -11.90 -3.45 -9.22
CA ALA A 120 -12.72 -4.17 -8.25
C ALA A 120 -13.31 -5.44 -8.84
N TYR A 121 -13.47 -6.40 -7.95
CA TYR A 121 -14.04 -7.72 -8.18
C TYR A 121 -15.10 -7.93 -7.11
N LEU A 122 -16.36 -7.70 -7.45
CA LEU A 122 -17.43 -7.59 -6.49
C LEU A 122 -18.50 -8.66 -6.76
N PRO A 123 -18.78 -9.56 -5.80
CA PRO A 123 -19.77 -10.60 -6.02
C PRO A 123 -21.17 -9.99 -6.06
N ALA A 124 -22.01 -10.42 -7.01
CA ALA A 124 -23.39 -9.94 -7.12
C ALA A 124 -24.25 -10.44 -5.95
N MET A 125 -24.03 -11.70 -5.53
CA MET A 125 -24.73 -12.39 -4.44
C MET A 125 -23.76 -12.75 -3.30
N ARG A 126 -24.31 -13.05 -2.11
CA ARG A 126 -23.52 -13.42 -0.92
C ARG A 126 -22.45 -12.38 -0.55
N ARG A 127 -22.78 -11.09 -0.61
CA ARG A 127 -21.90 -9.95 -0.31
C ARG A 127 -21.51 -9.91 1.17
N LYS A 128 -20.57 -10.76 1.60
CA LYS A 128 -20.14 -10.87 3.00
C LYS A 128 -19.22 -9.72 3.44
N GLY A 129 -18.59 -9.04 2.49
CA GLY A 129 -17.71 -7.91 2.74
C GLY A 129 -16.89 -7.54 1.52
N VAL A 130 -16.04 -6.52 1.65
CA VAL A 130 -15.06 -6.12 0.63
C VAL A 130 -13.72 -5.79 1.28
N CYS A 131 -12.63 -6.34 0.75
CA CYS A 131 -11.28 -5.99 1.15
C CYS A 131 -10.62 -5.05 0.14
N ILE A 132 -10.09 -3.92 0.61
CA ILE A 132 -9.23 -3.05 -0.19
C ILE A 132 -7.79 -3.56 -0.03
N HIS A 133 -7.14 -3.91 -1.13
CA HIS A 133 -5.79 -4.45 -1.15
C HIS A 133 -4.79 -3.41 -1.66
N LEU A 134 -3.84 -3.04 -0.81
CA LEU A 134 -2.71 -2.19 -1.18
C LEU A 134 -1.61 -3.00 -1.86
N ALA A 135 -0.83 -2.34 -2.71
CA ALA A 135 0.29 -3.00 -3.37
C ALA A 135 1.46 -3.20 -2.38
N GLY A 136 2.02 -4.41 -2.34
CA GLY A 136 3.29 -4.66 -1.65
C GLY A 136 4.49 -4.18 -2.49
N THR A 137 5.66 -4.05 -1.89
CA THR A 137 6.88 -3.62 -2.60
C THR A 137 7.15 -4.49 -3.83
N GLY A 138 7.41 -3.86 -4.98
CA GLY A 138 7.62 -4.57 -6.25
C GLY A 138 6.35 -4.91 -7.02
N ASP A 139 5.15 -4.70 -6.46
CA ASP A 139 3.89 -4.99 -7.16
C ASP A 139 3.50 -3.84 -8.10
N HIS A 140 4.03 -3.88 -9.31
CA HIS A 140 3.72 -2.93 -10.39
C HIS A 140 2.60 -3.42 -11.32
N SER A 141 1.72 -4.29 -10.83
CA SER A 141 0.54 -4.76 -11.57
C SER A 141 -0.63 -5.03 -10.62
N TYR A 142 -1.62 -5.80 -11.07
CA TYR A 142 -2.68 -6.36 -10.23
C TYR A 142 -2.58 -7.88 -10.08
N VAL A 143 -1.79 -8.54 -10.93
CA VAL A 143 -1.81 -10.01 -11.13
C VAL A 143 -1.56 -10.78 -9.83
N ARG A 144 -0.58 -10.34 -9.03
CA ARG A 144 -0.24 -11.02 -7.76
C ARG A 144 -1.40 -10.98 -6.77
N ARG A 145 -2.13 -9.86 -6.73
CA ARG A 145 -3.28 -9.68 -5.84
C ARG A 145 -4.53 -10.36 -6.39
N GLU A 146 -4.69 -10.39 -7.71
CA GLU A 146 -5.76 -11.16 -8.37
C GLU A 146 -5.63 -12.66 -8.09
N LEU A 147 -4.46 -13.23 -8.35
CA LEU A 147 -4.21 -14.66 -8.14
C LEU A 147 -4.11 -15.02 -6.65
N GLY A 148 -3.50 -14.16 -5.84
CA GLY A 148 -3.19 -14.45 -4.43
C GLY A 148 -4.32 -14.14 -3.45
N PHE A 149 -5.24 -13.23 -3.77
CA PHE A 149 -6.30 -12.80 -2.86
C PHE A 149 -7.70 -12.90 -3.49
N VAL A 150 -7.91 -12.28 -4.66
CA VAL A 150 -9.25 -12.10 -5.23
C VAL A 150 -9.99 -13.42 -5.42
N ASN A 151 -9.34 -14.43 -6.00
CA ASN A 151 -9.99 -15.70 -6.32
C ASN A 151 -10.55 -16.40 -5.09
N GLY A 152 -9.74 -16.58 -4.04
CA GLY A 152 -10.18 -17.23 -2.80
C GLY A 152 -11.21 -16.40 -2.02
N LEU A 153 -11.09 -15.06 -2.04
CA LEU A 153 -12.07 -14.19 -1.39
C LEU A 153 -13.44 -14.24 -2.08
N LEU A 154 -13.48 -14.30 -3.41
CA LEU A 154 -14.72 -14.42 -4.17
C LEU A 154 -15.47 -15.73 -3.86
N GLU A 155 -14.76 -16.85 -3.69
CA GLU A 155 -15.35 -18.13 -3.27
C GLU A 155 -16.07 -18.01 -1.91
N GLU A 156 -15.54 -17.17 -1.02
CA GLU A 156 -16.13 -16.86 0.27
C GLU A 156 -17.24 -15.79 0.22
N GLY A 157 -17.54 -15.21 -0.95
CA GLY A 157 -18.50 -14.11 -1.10
C GLY A 157 -17.95 -12.76 -0.64
N ILE A 158 -16.63 -12.62 -0.57
CA ILE A 158 -15.93 -11.38 -0.22
C ILE A 158 -15.40 -10.74 -1.50
N GLY A 159 -15.75 -9.48 -1.73
CA GLY A 159 -15.22 -8.71 -2.85
C GLY A 159 -13.82 -8.16 -2.57
N SER A 160 -13.14 -7.77 -3.62
CA SER A 160 -11.80 -7.15 -3.54
C SER A 160 -11.75 -5.87 -4.36
N ILE A 161 -11.13 -4.83 -3.80
CA ILE A 161 -10.74 -3.62 -4.52
C ILE A 161 -9.22 -3.55 -4.50
N LEU A 162 -8.57 -3.57 -5.65
CA LEU A 162 -7.13 -3.50 -5.79
C LEU A 162 -6.75 -2.06 -6.14
N LEU A 163 -6.06 -1.38 -5.23
CA LEU A 163 -5.62 0.02 -5.43
C LEU A 163 -4.14 0.05 -5.84
N GLN A 164 -3.80 0.81 -6.88
CA GLN A 164 -2.41 1.03 -7.25
C GLN A 164 -1.78 2.12 -6.36
N ASN A 165 -0.72 1.76 -5.64
CA ASN A 165 -0.05 2.71 -4.76
C ASN A 165 0.58 3.89 -5.55
N PRO A 166 0.67 5.09 -4.96
CA PRO A 166 1.52 6.14 -5.48
C PRO A 166 2.94 5.63 -5.77
N PHE A 167 3.61 6.17 -6.79
CA PHE A 167 4.97 5.79 -7.22
C PHE A 167 5.12 4.38 -7.82
N TYR A 168 4.01 3.67 -8.08
CA TYR A 168 4.03 2.30 -8.61
C TYR A 168 3.33 2.28 -9.97
N ALA A 169 3.84 1.44 -10.90
CA ALA A 169 3.22 1.20 -12.20
C ALA A 169 2.89 2.51 -12.94
N ASP A 170 1.63 2.77 -13.28
CA ASP A 170 1.20 3.96 -14.02
C ASP A 170 1.42 5.27 -13.24
N ARG A 171 1.56 5.17 -11.91
CA ARG A 171 1.86 6.29 -10.99
C ARG A 171 3.35 6.45 -10.72
N LYS A 172 4.22 5.68 -11.36
CA LYS A 172 5.67 5.73 -11.15
C LYS A 172 6.31 6.87 -11.98
N PRO A 173 7.04 7.80 -11.36
CA PRO A 173 7.80 8.81 -12.09
C PRO A 173 8.79 8.18 -13.09
N PRO A 174 9.04 8.80 -14.27
CA PRO A 174 9.97 8.27 -15.25
C PRO A 174 11.40 8.09 -14.71
N SER A 175 11.84 8.99 -13.84
CA SER A 175 13.17 8.97 -13.23
C SER A 175 13.32 7.91 -12.13
N GLN A 176 12.22 7.33 -11.64
CA GLN A 176 12.23 6.34 -10.58
C GLN A 176 12.57 4.94 -11.12
N PHE A 177 13.59 4.31 -10.53
CA PHE A 177 13.98 2.94 -10.86
C PHE A 177 13.21 1.92 -10.02
N ARG A 178 12.37 1.11 -10.68
CA ARG A 178 11.54 0.08 -10.02
C ARG A 178 10.75 0.67 -8.82
N SER A 179 10.74 0.00 -7.68
CA SER A 179 10.07 0.43 -6.46
C SER A 179 10.95 1.27 -5.52
N SER A 180 12.17 1.62 -5.94
CA SER A 180 13.06 2.49 -5.18
C SER A 180 12.57 3.93 -5.30
N LEU A 181 12.05 4.49 -4.21
CA LEU A 181 11.61 5.87 -4.14
C LEU A 181 12.82 6.82 -4.31
N GLU A 182 12.55 8.03 -4.78
CA GLU A 182 13.62 9.02 -4.93
C GLU A 182 13.93 9.68 -3.60
N ASN A 183 12.90 10.03 -2.84
CA ASN A 183 13.03 10.75 -1.59
C ASN A 183 12.37 10.01 -0.43
N VAL A 184 12.89 10.25 0.78
CA VAL A 184 12.25 9.75 2.01
C VAL A 184 10.83 10.31 2.15
N SER A 185 10.60 11.58 1.79
CA SER A 185 9.27 12.21 1.78
C SER A 185 8.25 11.45 0.94
N ASP A 186 8.68 10.80 -0.15
CA ASP A 186 7.79 10.10 -1.08
C ASP A 186 7.06 8.95 -0.38
N LEU A 187 7.71 8.30 0.59
CA LEU A 187 7.07 7.25 1.40
C LEU A 187 5.94 7.82 2.28
N PHE A 188 6.14 9.00 2.85
CA PHE A 188 5.11 9.65 3.68
C PHE A 188 3.96 10.18 2.83
N VAL A 189 4.26 10.76 1.66
CA VAL A 189 3.25 11.16 0.68
C VAL A 189 2.43 9.95 0.24
N MET A 190 3.10 8.82 -0.06
CA MET A 190 2.43 7.57 -0.41
C MET A 190 1.46 7.13 0.69
N GLY A 191 1.92 7.11 1.95
CA GLY A 191 1.08 6.73 3.09
C GLY A 191 -0.12 7.66 3.28
N ALA A 192 0.08 8.97 3.24
CA ALA A 192 -1.00 9.95 3.39
C ALA A 192 -2.03 9.85 2.26
N ALA A 193 -1.57 9.71 1.01
CA ALA A 193 -2.41 9.50 -0.14
C ALA A 193 -3.27 8.24 0.00
N LEU A 194 -2.65 7.09 0.32
CA LEU A 194 -3.36 5.82 0.47
C LEU A 194 -4.45 5.86 1.55
N ILE A 195 -4.22 6.55 2.67
CA ILE A 195 -5.25 6.71 3.71
C ILE A 195 -6.48 7.41 3.13
N SER A 196 -6.29 8.52 2.42
CA SER A 196 -7.39 9.28 1.83
C SER A 196 -8.06 8.56 0.65
N GLU A 197 -7.29 7.84 -0.17
CA GLU A 197 -7.77 7.07 -1.32
C GLU A 197 -8.60 5.86 -0.87
N CYS A 198 -8.15 5.14 0.16
CA CYS A 198 -8.91 4.05 0.76
C CYS A 198 -10.21 4.53 1.38
N ASP A 199 -10.22 5.68 2.05
CA ASP A 199 -11.46 6.22 2.61
C ASP A 199 -12.47 6.65 1.52
N PHE A 200 -11.97 7.19 0.41
CA PHE A 200 -12.80 7.47 -0.76
C PHE A 200 -13.40 6.19 -1.37
N LEU A 201 -12.56 5.17 -1.62
CA LEU A 201 -13.00 3.88 -2.16
C LEU A 201 -13.98 3.15 -1.22
N ARG A 202 -13.74 3.23 0.09
CA ARG A 202 -14.64 2.69 1.12
C ARG A 202 -16.01 3.36 1.05
N SER A 203 -16.03 4.70 0.96
CA SER A 203 -17.28 5.46 0.86
C SER A 203 -18.03 5.14 -0.44
N TRP A 204 -17.32 5.04 -1.55
CA TRP A 204 -17.88 4.63 -2.85
C TRP A 204 -18.44 3.20 -2.82
N ALA A 205 -17.68 2.22 -2.31
CA ALA A 205 -18.14 0.84 -2.20
C ALA A 205 -19.40 0.72 -1.32
N LYS A 206 -19.46 1.50 -0.23
CA LYS A 206 -20.63 1.58 0.63
C LYS A 206 -21.84 2.17 -0.10
N SER A 207 -21.67 3.20 -0.93
CA SER A 207 -22.77 3.75 -1.74
C SER A 207 -23.28 2.76 -2.80
N GLU A 208 -22.43 1.84 -3.25
CA GLU A 208 -22.80 0.75 -4.17
C GLU A 208 -23.44 -0.46 -3.45
N GLY A 209 -23.67 -0.36 -2.13
CA GLY A 209 -24.28 -1.42 -1.33
C GLY A 209 -23.34 -2.56 -0.98
N TYR A 210 -22.03 -2.29 -0.87
CA TYR A 210 -21.03 -3.25 -0.40
C TYR A 210 -20.52 -2.89 1.00
N GLY A 211 -20.25 -3.94 1.79
CA GLY A 211 -19.72 -3.85 3.15
C GLY A 211 -20.03 -5.14 3.92
N PRO A 212 -19.47 -5.35 5.14
CA PRO A 212 -18.44 -4.58 5.82
C PRO A 212 -17.11 -4.50 5.05
N MET A 213 -16.21 -3.59 5.47
CA MET A 213 -14.98 -3.26 4.75
C MET A 213 -13.74 -3.73 5.52
N ALA A 214 -12.75 -4.24 4.79
CA ALA A 214 -11.41 -4.59 5.28
C ALA A 214 -10.34 -3.88 4.47
N LEU A 215 -9.12 -3.79 5.03
CA LEU A 215 -7.93 -3.26 4.38
C LEU A 215 -6.78 -4.26 4.60
N SER A 216 -6.01 -4.55 3.56
CA SER A 216 -4.82 -5.42 3.63
C SER A 216 -3.63 -4.81 2.90
#